data_AF-A0A091MCT2-F1
#
_entry.id   AF-A0A091MCT2-F1
#
_cell.length_a   1.000
_cell.length_b   1.000
_cell.length_c   1.000
_cell.angle_alpha   90.00
_cell.angle_beta   90.00
_cell.angle_gamma   90.00
#
_symmetry.space_group_name_H-M   'P 1'
#
loop_
_entity.id
_entity.type
_entity.pdbx_description
1 polymer ?
#
loop_
_entity_poly.entity_id
_entity_poly.type
_entity_poly.pdbx_seq_one_letter_code
_entity_poly.pdbx_strand_id
1 'polypeptide(L)'
;SVPIAKQLASIKALGKGSDLEKGFATVALVYNNSADPEGKLSKAETKSLLQTQFWGFIQGQENKPKYQEIISALDEESENKIDFEDFMILLVSLTLMSDLLQEIKNVKTTK
;
A
#
# COMPACT_ATOMS: atom_id res chain seq x y z
N SER A 1 -7.81 14.00 -10.16
CA SER A 1 -7.70 13.97 -8.68
C SER A 1 -6.65 14.99 -8.22
N VAL A 2 -6.72 15.47 -6.98
CA VAL A 2 -5.73 16.40 -6.40
C VAL A 2 -4.43 15.62 -6.12
N PRO A 3 -3.24 16.12 -6.52
CA PRO A 3 -1.98 15.41 -6.27
C PRO A 3 -1.73 15.16 -4.78
N ILE A 4 -1.25 13.97 -4.42
CA ILE A 4 -0.95 13.57 -3.02
C ILE A 4 -0.05 14.60 -2.32
N ALA A 5 0.99 15.09 -2.98
CA ALA A 5 1.88 16.12 -2.42
C ALA A 5 1.13 17.40 -2.01
N LYS A 6 0.12 17.82 -2.80
CA LYS A 6 -0.71 18.98 -2.47
C LYS A 6 -1.66 18.69 -1.31
N GLN A 7 -2.17 17.46 -1.22
CA GLN A 7 -3.01 17.03 -0.10
C GLN A 7 -2.19 17.00 1.21
N LEU A 8 -1.00 16.40 1.20
CA LEU A 8 -0.08 16.36 2.34
C LEU A 8 0.29 17.77 2.84
N ALA A 9 0.63 18.69 1.93
CA ALA A 9 0.95 20.07 2.27
C ALA A 9 -0.22 20.82 2.92
N SER A 10 -1.45 20.37 2.68
CA SER A 10 -2.66 20.98 3.25
C SER A 10 -2.93 20.50 4.70
N ILE A 11 -2.30 19.41 5.14
CA ILE A 11 -2.45 18.87 6.50
C ILE A 11 -1.46 19.56 7.44
N LYS A 12 -1.90 20.64 8.10
CA LYS A 12 -1.05 21.47 8.98
C LYS A 12 -0.26 20.67 10.02
N ALA A 13 -0.85 19.61 10.59
CA ALA A 13 -0.19 18.77 11.59
C ALA A 13 1.06 18.04 11.05
N LEU A 14 1.06 17.65 9.77
CA LEU A 14 2.18 16.95 9.15
C LEU A 14 3.35 17.87 8.78
N GLY A 15 3.15 19.20 8.80
CA GLY A 15 4.22 20.17 8.56
C GLY A 15 5.40 20.01 9.52
N LYS A 16 5.13 19.56 10.75
CA LYS A 16 6.15 19.22 11.77
C LYS A 16 6.30 17.71 12.01
N GLY A 17 5.56 16.88 11.26
CA GLY A 17 5.57 15.44 11.43
C GLY A 17 6.88 14.80 10.98
N SER A 18 7.22 13.69 11.60
CA SER A 18 8.30 12.77 11.22
C SER A 18 8.06 12.16 9.84
N ASP A 19 9.10 11.59 9.25
CA ASP A 19 8.99 10.89 7.96
C ASP A 19 8.05 9.68 8.04
N LEU A 20 7.99 9.03 9.20
CA LEU A 20 7.06 7.91 9.43
C LEU A 20 5.60 8.38 9.40
N GLU A 21 5.28 9.47 10.12
CA GLU A 21 3.92 10.05 10.11
C GLU A 21 3.53 10.50 8.70
N LYS A 22 4.44 11.14 7.97
CA LYS A 22 4.22 11.53 6.56
C LYS A 22 4.05 10.32 5.65
N GLY A 23 4.81 9.25 5.86
CA GLY A 23 4.68 7.99 5.15
C GLY A 23 3.30 7.37 5.34
N PHE A 24 2.86 7.24 6.60
CA PHE A 24 1.52 6.69 6.89
C PHE A 24 0.39 7.60 6.41
N ALA A 25 0.54 8.92 6.51
CA ALA A 25 -0.42 9.85 5.91
C ALA A 25 -0.50 9.69 4.39
N THR A 26 0.63 9.43 3.73
CA THR A 26 0.65 9.14 2.29
C THR A 26 -0.16 7.88 1.97
N VAL A 27 0.01 6.81 2.75
CA VAL A 27 -0.78 5.56 2.58
C VAL A 27 -2.27 5.84 2.75
N ALA A 28 -2.66 6.56 3.81
CA ALA A 28 -4.06 6.92 4.05
C ALA A 28 -4.67 7.77 2.92
N LEU A 29 -3.91 8.72 2.36
CA LEU A 29 -4.39 9.55 1.24
C LEU A 29 -4.50 8.76 -0.06
N VAL A 30 -3.57 7.83 -0.33
CA VAL A 30 -3.66 6.93 -1.49
C VAL A 30 -4.92 6.07 -1.39
N TYR A 31 -5.17 5.49 -0.23
CA TYR A 31 -6.39 4.71 0.04
C TYR A 31 -7.65 5.56 -0.17
N ASN A 32 -7.75 6.69 0.53
CA ASN A 32 -8.95 7.55 0.50
C ASN A 32 -9.27 8.12 -0.89
N ASN A 33 -8.26 8.33 -1.74
CA ASN A 33 -8.47 8.82 -3.10
C ASN A 33 -9.08 7.78 -4.04
N SER A 34 -8.99 6.49 -3.68
CA SER A 34 -9.51 5.36 -4.45
C SER A 34 -10.73 4.72 -3.79
N ALA A 35 -10.95 4.97 -2.51
CA ALA A 35 -12.10 4.46 -1.78
C ALA A 35 -13.42 5.05 -2.30
N ASP A 36 -14.46 4.24 -2.23
CA ASP A 36 -15.82 4.61 -2.58
C ASP A 36 -16.47 5.52 -1.51
N PRO A 37 -17.74 5.96 -1.69
CA PRO A 37 -18.43 6.79 -0.69
C PRO A 37 -18.63 6.13 0.68
N GLU A 38 -18.53 4.80 0.78
CA GLU A 38 -18.59 4.06 2.05
C GLU A 38 -17.21 3.96 2.72
N GLY A 39 -16.17 4.50 2.08
CA GLY A 39 -14.80 4.49 2.57
C GLY A 39 -14.12 3.13 2.40
N LYS A 40 -14.50 2.35 1.38
CA LYS A 40 -13.93 1.03 1.09
C LYS A 40 -13.41 0.91 -0.33
N LEU A 41 -12.50 -0.03 -0.57
CA LEU A 41 -11.98 -0.37 -1.90
C LEU A 41 -12.62 -1.66 -2.41
N SER A 42 -12.94 -1.71 -3.70
CA SER A 42 -13.11 -3.00 -4.36
C SER A 42 -11.77 -3.76 -4.42
N LYS A 43 -11.85 -5.09 -4.60
CA LYS A 43 -10.65 -5.91 -4.83
C LYS A 43 -9.89 -5.47 -6.09
N ALA A 44 -10.62 -5.08 -7.15
CA ALA A 44 -10.03 -4.58 -8.39
C ALA A 44 -9.27 -3.26 -8.19
N GLU A 45 -9.82 -2.30 -7.45
CA GLU A 45 -9.14 -1.05 -7.09
C GLU A 45 -7.90 -1.32 -6.24
N THR A 46 -8.00 -2.25 -5.28
CA THR A 46 -6.87 -2.66 -4.46
C THR A 46 -5.74 -3.25 -5.31
N LYS A 47 -6.05 -4.13 -6.27
CA LYS A 47 -5.07 -4.68 -7.22
C LYS A 47 -4.44 -3.60 -8.08
N SER A 48 -5.23 -2.62 -8.54
CA SER A 48 -4.72 -1.46 -9.29
C SER A 48 -3.77 -0.61 -8.45
N LEU A 49 -4.10 -0.34 -7.19
CA LEU A 49 -3.22 0.39 -6.26
C LEU A 49 -1.90 -0.35 -6.03
N LEU A 50 -1.93 -1.67 -5.86
CA LEU A 50 -0.72 -2.47 -5.75
C LEU A 50 0.19 -2.33 -6.98
N GLN A 51 -0.40 -2.42 -8.17
CA GLN A 51 0.34 -2.33 -9.43
C GLN A 51 0.86 -0.92 -9.73
N THR A 52 0.16 0.13 -9.29
CA THR A 52 0.50 1.52 -9.68
C THR A 52 1.26 2.28 -8.60
N GLN A 53 1.00 1.99 -7.32
CA GLN A 53 1.57 2.71 -6.17
C GLN A 53 2.52 1.84 -5.33
N PHE A 54 2.46 0.51 -5.47
CA PHE A 54 3.23 -0.43 -4.63
C PHE A 54 4.14 -1.39 -5.41
N TRP A 55 4.34 -1.11 -6.71
CA TRP A 55 5.05 -1.99 -7.64
C TRP A 55 6.42 -2.46 -7.14
N GLY A 56 7.22 -1.55 -6.57
CA GLY A 56 8.57 -1.87 -6.10
C GLY A 56 8.61 -2.95 -5.00
N PHE A 57 7.55 -3.12 -4.22
CA PHE A 57 7.47 -4.17 -3.20
C PHE A 57 6.95 -5.50 -3.76
N ILE A 58 6.25 -5.50 -4.90
CA ILE A 58 5.61 -6.69 -5.47
C ILE A 58 6.32 -7.23 -6.72
N GLN A 59 7.14 -6.42 -7.37
CA GLN A 59 7.90 -6.83 -8.55
C GLN A 59 8.84 -7.99 -8.21
N GLY A 60 8.80 -9.06 -9.00
CA GLY A 60 9.65 -10.24 -8.82
C GLY A 60 9.16 -11.20 -7.72
N GLN A 61 8.02 -10.90 -7.10
CA GLN A 61 7.45 -11.69 -6.01
C GLN A 61 6.41 -12.71 -6.50
N GLU A 62 6.17 -12.81 -7.80
CA GLU A 62 5.04 -13.52 -8.43
C GLU A 62 5.04 -15.03 -8.17
N ASN A 63 6.22 -15.60 -7.93
CA ASN A 63 6.39 -17.03 -7.66
C ASN A 63 6.32 -17.38 -6.16
N LYS A 64 6.22 -16.38 -5.27
CA LYS A 64 6.16 -16.63 -3.83
C LYS A 64 4.74 -17.07 -3.42
N PRO A 65 4.56 -18.15 -2.64
CA PRO A 65 3.24 -18.65 -2.28
C PRO A 65 2.31 -17.61 -1.66
N LYS A 66 2.85 -16.73 -0.79
CA LYS A 66 2.06 -15.69 -0.14
C LYS A 66 1.55 -14.62 -1.11
N TYR A 67 2.32 -14.30 -2.16
CA TYR A 67 1.87 -13.35 -3.18
C TYR A 67 0.71 -13.96 -3.97
N GLN A 68 0.85 -15.22 -4.39
CA GLN A 68 -0.18 -15.92 -5.15
C GLN A 68 -1.48 -16.05 -4.34
N GLU A 69 -1.40 -16.36 -3.05
CA GLU A 69 -2.53 -16.38 -2.12
C GLU A 69 -3.25 -15.02 -2.09
N ILE A 70 -2.51 -13.93 -1.89
CA ILE A 70 -3.06 -12.57 -1.83
C ILE A 70 -3.72 -12.18 -3.15
N ILE A 71 -3.02 -12.36 -4.28
CA ILE A 71 -3.58 -12.00 -5.59
C ILE A 71 -4.79 -12.85 -5.95
N SER A 72 -4.79 -14.15 -5.62
CA SER A 72 -5.96 -15.01 -5.84
C SER A 72 -7.17 -14.54 -5.03
N ALA A 73 -6.97 -14.18 -3.76
CA ALA A 73 -8.04 -13.64 -2.92
C ALA A 73 -8.59 -12.31 -3.49
N LEU A 74 -7.75 -11.50 -4.15
CA LEU A 74 -8.19 -10.28 -4.85
C LEU A 74 -8.87 -10.57 -6.20
N ASP A 75 -8.63 -11.72 -6.82
CA ASP A 75 -9.23 -12.11 -8.11
C ASP A 75 -10.55 -12.87 -7.96
N GLU A 76 -10.89 -13.31 -6.75
CA GLU A 76 -12.22 -13.87 -6.45
C GLU A 76 -13.32 -12.84 -6.72
N GLU A 77 -14.27 -13.20 -7.59
CA GLU A 77 -15.50 -12.45 -7.84
C GLU A 77 -16.38 -12.44 -6.59
N SER A 78 -16.19 -11.44 -5.73
CA SER A 78 -17.07 -11.17 -4.61
C SER A 78 -17.25 -9.67 -4.38
N GLU A 79 -18.42 -9.31 -3.88
CA GLU A 79 -18.76 -7.92 -3.49
C GLU A 79 -18.06 -7.49 -2.18
N ASN A 80 -17.21 -8.35 -1.60
CA ASN A 80 -16.49 -8.04 -0.38
C ASN A 80 -15.47 -6.93 -0.66
N LYS A 81 -15.75 -5.76 -0.11
CA LYS A 81 -14.85 -4.60 -0.16
C LYS A 81 -13.83 -4.65 0.96
N ILE A 82 -12.68 -4.03 0.72
CA ILE A 82 -11.51 -3.96 1.57
C ILE A 82 -11.53 -2.63 2.32
N ASP A 83 -11.62 -2.69 3.65
CA ASP A 83 -11.49 -1.50 4.48
C ASP A 83 -10.01 -1.10 4.67
N PHE A 84 -9.77 -0.01 5.40
CA PHE A 84 -8.41 0.51 5.57
C PHE A 84 -7.53 -0.43 6.40
N GLU A 85 -8.09 -1.14 7.37
CA GLU A 85 -7.33 -2.08 8.21
C GLU A 85 -6.85 -3.27 7.36
N ASP A 86 -7.74 -3.87 6.57
CA ASP A 86 -7.41 -4.97 5.68
C ASP A 86 -6.38 -4.55 4.62
N PHE A 87 -6.52 -3.34 4.07
CA PHE A 87 -5.53 -2.79 3.13
C PHE A 87 -4.15 -2.65 3.76
N MET A 88 -4.07 -2.17 5.01
CA MET A 88 -2.80 -2.04 5.73
C MET A 88 -2.16 -3.40 6.02
N ILE A 89 -2.96 -4.39 6.45
CA ILE A 89 -2.49 -5.77 6.67
C ILE A 89 -1.90 -6.35 5.38
N LEU A 90 -2.54 -6.10 4.25
CA LEU A 90 -2.08 -6.54 2.93
C LEU A 90 -0.76 -5.86 2.53
N LEU A 91 -0.63 -4.54 2.69
CA LEU A 91 0.63 -3.83 2.41
C LEU A 91 1.78 -4.34 3.27
N VAL A 92 1.54 -4.55 4.57
CA VAL A 92 2.55 -5.09 5.48
C VAL A 92 2.94 -6.51 5.08
N SER A 93 1.97 -7.36 4.75
CA SER A 93 2.22 -8.74 4.31
C SER A 93 3.11 -8.80 3.07
N LEU A 94 2.80 -7.99 2.05
CA LEU A 94 3.59 -7.89 0.82
C LEU A 94 4.99 -7.31 1.09
N THR A 95 5.08 -6.30 1.96
CA THR A 95 6.38 -5.73 2.37
C THR A 95 7.28 -6.78 3.02
N LEU A 96 6.73 -7.55 3.99
CA LEU A 96 7.49 -8.54 4.75
C LEU A 96 8.07 -9.65 3.88
N MET A 97 7.36 -10.03 2.81
CA MET A 97 7.82 -11.05 1.89
C MET A 97 8.71 -10.52 0.75
N SER A 98 8.73 -9.21 0.51
CA SER A 98 9.44 -8.59 -0.61
C SER A 98 10.96 -8.75 -0.53
N ASP A 99 11.60 -8.89 -1.68
CA ASP A 99 13.06 -8.83 -1.77
C ASP A 99 13.59 -7.42 -1.48
N LEU A 100 12.81 -6.38 -1.84
CA LEU A 100 13.13 -4.98 -1.53
C LEU A 100 13.34 -4.75 -0.02
N LEU A 101 12.57 -5.40 0.85
CA LEU A 101 12.80 -5.31 2.30
C LEU A 101 14.17 -5.91 2.69
N GLN A 102 14.60 -6.98 2.02
CA GLN A 102 15.92 -7.57 2.25
C GLN A 102 17.02 -6.63 1.78
N GLU A 103 16.86 -5.98 0.61
CA GLU A 103 17.78 -4.96 0.13
C GLU A 103 17.90 -3.79 1.12
N ILE A 104 16.77 -3.26 1.61
CA ILE A 104 16.74 -2.20 2.63
C ILE A 104 17.49 -2.61 3.91
N LYS A 105 17.37 -3.88 4.33
CA LYS A 105 18.11 -4.41 5.49
C LYS A 105 19.61 -4.47 5.22
N ASN A 106 20.02 -4.87 4.02
CA ASN A 106 21.42 -5.03 3.62
C ASN A 106 22.17 -3.69 3.47
N VAL A 107 21.46 -2.60 3.17
CA VAL A 107 22.04 -1.25 3.15
C VAL A 107 22.49 -0.80 4.54
N LYS A 108 21.88 -1.31 5.62
CA LYS A 108 22.25 -0.96 7.00
C LYS A 108 23.49 -1.70 7.50
N THR A 109 23.88 -2.81 6.88
CA THR A 109 25.03 -3.64 7.27
C THR A 109 26.33 -3.32 6.54
N THR A 110 26.33 -2.31 5.64
CA THR A 110 27.50 -1.90 4.85
C THR A 110 28.17 -0.60 5.35
N LYS A 111 27.96 -0.22 6.61
CA LYS A 111 28.72 0.84 7.29
C LYS A 111 29.53 0.30 8.45
#